data_AF-A0A645DPB5-F1
#
_entry.id   AF-A0A645DPB5-F1
#
_cell.length_a   1.000
_cell.length_b   1.000
_cell.length_c   1.000
_cell.angle_alpha   90.00
_cell.angle_beta   90.00
_cell.angle_gamma   90.00
#
_symmetry.space_group_name_H-M   'P 1'
#
loop_
_entity.id
_entity.type
_entity.pdbx_description
1 polymer ?
#
loop_
_entity_poly.entity_id
_entity_poly.type
_entity_poly.pdbx_seq_one_letter_code
_entity_poly.pdbx_strand_id
1 'polypeptide(L)'
;MAELIIPAADISEQISLAGKEASGTSNMKLMSNGAVTMATLDGANVEIRDNVGDENIFIFGLKSDEVQEYYRNGVYNSREIYEKNPRLKRILNLLIDGSIPGVETEGRDIFDSLVMYNDEYFLLKDFDGYLQAQYEADVAFSDRDRWNRMALMNIASSGPFSSDYTILRYADEIWKIKPRS
;
A
#
# COMPACT_ATOMS: atom_id res chain seq x y z
N MET A 1 12.50 16.94 -5.08
CA MET A 1 11.92 15.86 -5.92
C MET A 1 10.51 15.50 -5.47
N ALA A 2 10.29 15.17 -4.19
CA ALA A 2 8.94 14.89 -3.67
C ALA A 2 7.91 16.01 -3.93
N GLU A 3 8.30 17.27 -3.77
CA GLU A 3 7.44 18.45 -4.02
C GLU A 3 6.94 18.58 -5.47
N LEU A 4 7.58 17.89 -6.43
CA LEU A 4 7.14 17.85 -7.83
C LEU A 4 6.30 16.60 -8.13
N ILE A 5 6.64 15.48 -7.49
CA ILE A 5 5.97 14.19 -7.73
C ILE A 5 4.61 14.14 -7.03
N ILE A 6 4.54 14.58 -5.77
CA ILE A 6 3.35 14.45 -4.94
C ILE A 6 2.13 15.18 -5.55
N PRO A 7 2.25 16.43 -6.04
CA PRO A 7 1.10 17.12 -6.65
C PRO A 7 0.68 16.56 -8.02
N ALA A 8 1.48 15.69 -8.62
CA ALA A 8 1.23 15.12 -9.94
C ALA A 8 0.77 13.64 -9.87
N ALA A 9 0.63 13.08 -8.67
CA ALA A 9 0.26 11.70 -8.47
C ALA A 9 -1.26 11.51 -8.54
N ASP A 10 -1.73 10.59 -9.39
CA ASP A 10 -3.12 10.14 -9.39
C ASP A 10 -3.36 9.05 -8.33
N ILE A 11 -2.43 8.08 -8.23
CA ILE A 11 -2.49 6.96 -7.28
C ILE A 11 -1.37 7.09 -6.25
N SER A 12 -1.72 6.83 -4.99
CA SER A 12 -0.82 6.74 -3.85
C SER A 12 -0.66 5.28 -3.45
N GLU A 13 0.41 4.62 -3.90
CA GLU A 13 0.73 3.22 -3.60
C GLU A 13 1.29 3.08 -2.18
N GLN A 14 0.51 2.51 -1.27
CA GLN A 14 0.88 2.26 0.13
C GLN A 14 0.76 0.76 0.43
N ILE A 15 1.62 -0.01 -0.23
CA ILE A 15 1.49 -1.47 -0.42
C ILE A 15 2.36 -2.31 0.54
N SER A 16 2.78 -1.74 1.67
CA SER A 16 3.51 -2.45 2.72
C SER A 16 2.69 -3.65 3.22
N LEU A 17 3.34 -4.74 3.61
CA LEU A 17 2.62 -5.86 4.25
C LEU A 17 1.92 -5.38 5.53
N ALA A 18 0.68 -5.81 5.74
CA ALA A 18 -0.07 -5.45 6.94
C ALA A 18 0.65 -5.87 8.25
N GLY A 19 0.70 -4.94 9.20
CA GLY A 19 1.43 -5.05 10.46
C GLY A 19 2.92 -4.71 10.40
N LYS A 20 3.44 -4.16 9.30
CA LYS A 20 4.87 -3.78 9.17
C LYS A 20 5.07 -2.27 9.09
N GLU A 21 4.06 -1.50 8.73
CA GLU A 21 4.12 -0.04 8.65
C GLU A 21 3.48 0.58 9.91
N ALA A 22 4.33 1.11 10.80
CA ALA A 22 3.87 1.77 12.02
C ALA A 22 3.12 3.09 11.73
N SER A 23 3.62 3.87 10.76
CA SER A 23 3.01 5.11 10.28
C SER A 23 3.67 5.56 8.98
N GLY A 24 2.87 5.93 7.99
CA GLY A 24 3.29 6.61 6.77
C GLY A 24 2.96 8.09 6.87
N THR A 25 3.83 8.97 6.36
CA THR A 25 3.51 10.41 6.19
C THR A 25 3.45 10.83 4.73
N SER A 26 4.01 10.02 3.82
CA SER A 26 3.88 10.21 2.37
C SER A 26 2.45 10.01 1.90
N ASN A 27 1.75 9.01 2.44
CA ASN A 27 0.33 8.75 2.19
C ASN A 27 -0.55 9.98 2.52
N MET A 28 -0.32 10.64 3.66
CA MET A 28 -1.03 11.86 4.08
C MET A 28 -0.76 13.03 3.12
N LYS A 29 0.47 13.18 2.63
CA LYS A 29 0.85 14.23 1.67
C LYS A 29 0.17 14.00 0.31
N LEU A 30 0.19 12.76 -0.17
CA LEU A 30 -0.44 12.35 -1.42
C LEU A 30 -1.96 12.52 -1.37
N MET A 31 -2.59 12.06 -0.28
CA MET A 31 -4.02 12.26 0.00
C MET A 31 -4.40 13.76 -0.04
N SER A 32 -3.62 14.61 0.64
CA SER A 32 -3.86 16.06 0.66
C SER A 32 -3.70 16.75 -0.69
N ASN A 33 -3.04 16.10 -1.66
CA ASN A 33 -2.88 16.59 -3.03
C ASN A 33 -3.86 15.92 -4.01
N GLY A 34 -4.78 15.08 -3.53
CA GLY A 34 -5.83 14.47 -4.35
C GLY A 34 -5.46 13.12 -4.97
N ALA A 35 -4.31 12.55 -4.64
CA ALA A 35 -3.99 11.19 -5.04
C ALA A 35 -4.91 10.21 -4.28
N VAL A 36 -5.56 9.30 -5.01
CA VAL A 36 -6.40 8.26 -4.42
C VAL A 36 -5.49 7.14 -3.90
N THR A 37 -5.71 6.73 -2.66
CA THR A 37 -4.86 5.72 -2.02
C THR A 37 -5.19 4.31 -2.51
N MET A 38 -4.16 3.54 -2.80
CA MET A 38 -4.22 2.08 -2.96
C MET A 38 -3.35 1.45 -1.88
N ALA A 39 -3.94 0.64 -1.02
CA ALA A 39 -3.28 0.26 0.22
C ALA A 39 -3.68 -1.11 0.76
N THR A 40 -2.77 -1.70 1.51
CA THR A 40 -3.11 -2.71 2.52
C THR A 40 -3.69 -2.02 3.76
N LEU A 41 -4.48 -2.74 4.56
CA LEU A 41 -5.03 -2.22 5.82
C LEU A 41 -3.97 -2.25 6.93
N ASP A 42 -3.06 -1.29 6.89
CA ASP A 42 -2.01 -1.11 7.89
C ASP A 42 -1.81 0.35 8.31
N GLY A 43 -1.33 0.53 9.54
CA GLY A 43 -0.91 1.83 10.08
C GLY A 43 -1.89 2.96 9.77
N ALA A 44 -1.36 4.05 9.20
CA ALA A 44 -2.13 5.24 8.85
C ALA A 44 -3.15 5.02 7.71
N ASN A 45 -3.07 3.94 6.93
CA ASN A 45 -4.04 3.67 5.88
C ASN A 45 -5.43 3.31 6.46
N VAL A 46 -5.47 2.75 7.68
CA VAL A 46 -6.72 2.52 8.41
C VAL A 46 -7.38 3.86 8.74
N GLU A 47 -6.61 4.81 9.27
CA GLU A 47 -7.11 6.15 9.58
C GLU A 47 -7.55 6.89 8.31
N ILE A 48 -6.80 6.77 7.20
CA ILE A 48 -7.19 7.37 5.91
C ILE A 48 -8.53 6.81 5.45
N ARG A 49 -8.68 5.47 5.40
CA ARG A 49 -9.94 4.81 5.03
C ARG A 49 -11.10 5.30 5.89
N ASP A 50 -10.91 5.35 7.21
CA ASP A 50 -11.96 5.77 8.14
C ASP A 50 -12.39 7.24 7.93
N ASN A 51 -11.50 8.10 7.42
CA ASN A 51 -11.79 9.50 7.11
C ASN A 51 -12.36 9.72 5.69
N VAL A 52 -11.93 8.95 4.69
CA VAL A 52 -12.37 9.12 3.29
C VAL A 52 -13.59 8.27 2.93
N GLY A 53 -13.84 7.17 3.64
CA GLY A 53 -14.86 6.17 3.30
C GLY A 53 -14.37 5.12 2.32
N ASP A 54 -14.91 3.90 2.42
CA ASP A 54 -14.52 2.74 1.62
C ASP A 54 -14.66 2.96 0.10
N GLU A 55 -15.54 3.87 -0.32
CA GLU A 55 -15.77 4.18 -1.73
C GLU A 55 -14.70 5.11 -2.36
N ASN A 56 -13.81 5.69 -1.53
CA ASN A 56 -12.81 6.69 -1.94
C ASN A 56 -11.36 6.20 -1.75
N ILE A 57 -11.15 4.90 -1.54
CA ILE A 57 -9.84 4.25 -1.36
C ILE A 57 -9.88 2.82 -1.95
N PHE A 58 -8.77 2.34 -2.50
CA PHE A 58 -8.64 0.97 -2.97
C PHE A 58 -7.88 0.13 -1.94
N ILE A 59 -8.58 -0.81 -1.29
CA ILE A 59 -8.01 -1.67 -0.27
C ILE A 59 -7.82 -3.08 -0.81
N PHE A 60 -6.66 -3.68 -0.56
CA PHE A 60 -6.37 -5.06 -0.94
C PHE A 60 -5.48 -5.77 0.09
N GLY A 61 -5.26 -7.07 -0.16
CA GLY A 61 -4.29 -7.88 0.55
C GLY A 61 -4.75 -8.42 1.90
N LEU A 62 -3.84 -9.10 2.58
CA LEU A 62 -4.05 -9.69 3.90
C LEU A 62 -4.26 -8.63 4.98
N LYS A 63 -5.09 -8.96 5.97
CA LYS A 63 -5.17 -8.20 7.23
C LYS A 63 -4.03 -8.57 8.16
N SER A 64 -3.68 -7.65 9.07
CA SER A 64 -2.59 -7.85 10.04
C SER A 64 -2.76 -9.14 10.86
N ASP A 65 -3.98 -9.43 11.29
CA ASP A 65 -4.37 -10.62 12.05
C ASP A 65 -4.20 -11.92 11.24
N GLU A 66 -4.48 -11.90 9.93
CA GLU A 66 -4.23 -13.03 9.03
C GLU A 66 -2.72 -13.26 8.83
N VAL A 67 -1.94 -12.17 8.67
CA VAL A 67 -0.48 -12.23 8.59
C VAL A 67 0.12 -12.87 9.85
N GLN A 68 -0.36 -12.46 11.03
CA GLN A 68 0.08 -13.06 12.30
C GLN A 68 -0.32 -14.54 12.43
N GLU A 69 -1.47 -14.94 11.90
CA GLU A 69 -1.86 -16.35 11.86
C GLU A 69 -0.92 -17.18 10.97
N TYR A 70 -0.56 -16.67 9.78
CA TYR A 70 0.40 -17.34 8.91
C TYR A 70 1.77 -17.49 9.56
N TYR A 71 2.30 -16.46 10.21
CA TYR A 71 3.56 -16.55 10.94
C TYR A 71 3.50 -17.56 12.10
N ARG A 72 2.40 -17.61 12.84
CA ARG A 72 2.23 -18.53 13.98
C ARG A 72 2.11 -19.99 13.55
N ASN A 73 1.36 -20.26 12.50
CA ASN A 73 1.02 -21.63 12.09
C ASN A 73 2.04 -22.20 11.10
N GLY A 74 2.83 -21.36 10.41
CA GLY A 74 3.83 -21.80 9.44
C GLY A 74 3.26 -22.49 8.20
N VAL A 75 1.96 -22.29 7.93
CA VAL A 75 1.23 -22.98 6.85
C VAL A 75 1.37 -22.31 5.48
N TYR A 76 2.07 -21.16 5.42
CA TYR A 76 2.28 -20.45 4.17
C TYR A 76 3.30 -21.17 3.27
N ASN A 77 2.93 -21.40 2.01
CA ASN A 77 3.77 -22.02 1.01
C ASN A 77 3.71 -21.22 -0.31
N SER A 78 4.68 -20.33 -0.48
CA SER A 78 4.83 -19.49 -1.68
C SER A 78 5.05 -20.30 -2.96
N ARG A 79 5.78 -21.43 -2.89
CA ARG A 79 6.03 -22.31 -4.04
C ARG A 79 4.73 -22.90 -4.56
N GLU A 80 3.82 -23.30 -3.68
CA GLU A 80 2.51 -23.82 -4.07
C GLU A 80 1.69 -22.76 -4.83
N ILE A 81 1.74 -21.50 -4.39
CA ILE A 81 1.09 -20.37 -5.08
C ILE A 81 1.71 -20.17 -6.46
N TYR A 82 3.04 -20.14 -6.54
CA TYR A 82 3.79 -20.05 -7.79
C TYR A 82 3.43 -21.18 -8.77
N GLU A 83 3.29 -22.43 -8.29
CA GLU A 83 2.97 -23.57 -9.15
C GLU A 83 1.51 -23.54 -9.65
N LYS A 84 0.59 -23.04 -8.83
CA LYS A 84 -0.86 -23.02 -9.14
C LYS A 84 -1.31 -21.81 -9.95
N ASN A 85 -0.61 -20.68 -9.89
CA ASN A 85 -0.97 -19.47 -10.64
C ASN A 85 -0.10 -19.32 -11.91
N PRO A 86 -0.62 -19.63 -13.12
CA PRO A 86 0.17 -19.61 -14.35
C PRO A 86 0.67 -18.20 -14.72
N ARG A 87 -0.09 -17.15 -14.37
CA ARG A 87 0.29 -15.76 -14.63
C ARG A 87 1.50 -15.37 -13.79
N LEU A 88 1.41 -15.61 -12.48
CA LEU A 88 2.50 -15.36 -11.54
C LEU A 88 3.74 -16.18 -11.93
N LYS A 89 3.55 -17.46 -12.27
CA LYS A 89 4.62 -18.33 -12.77
C LYS A 89 5.33 -17.75 -13.98
N ARG A 90 4.58 -17.25 -14.96
CA ARG A 90 5.17 -16.63 -16.16
C ARG A 90 5.99 -15.40 -15.78
N ILE A 91 5.48 -14.55 -14.90
CA ILE A 91 6.15 -13.31 -14.46
C ILE A 91 7.44 -13.63 -13.72
N LEU A 92 7.40 -14.53 -12.74
CA LEU A 92 8.61 -14.89 -11.98
C LEU A 92 9.65 -15.60 -12.87
N ASN A 93 9.23 -16.38 -13.87
CA ASN A 93 10.16 -16.99 -14.81
C ASN A 93 10.90 -15.98 -15.69
N LEU A 94 10.31 -14.80 -15.99
CA LEU A 94 11.00 -13.75 -16.75
C LEU A 94 12.29 -13.28 -16.06
N LEU A 95 12.35 -13.41 -14.73
CA LEU A 95 13.52 -13.04 -13.92
C LEU A 95 14.68 -14.02 -14.10
N ILE A 96 14.44 -15.25 -14.58
CA ILE A 96 15.44 -16.33 -14.61
C ILE A 96 15.58 -17.03 -15.97
N ASP A 97 14.71 -16.74 -16.95
CA ASP A 97 14.71 -17.37 -18.28
C ASP A 97 15.50 -16.57 -19.33
N GLY A 98 16.10 -15.43 -18.95
CA GLY A 98 16.85 -14.54 -19.84
C GLY A 98 15.99 -13.59 -20.65
N SER A 99 14.67 -13.51 -20.40
CA SER A 99 13.78 -12.56 -21.08
C SER A 99 14.09 -11.10 -20.73
N ILE A 100 14.59 -10.84 -19.52
CA ILE A 100 15.06 -9.51 -19.11
C ILE A 100 16.60 -9.53 -19.20
N PRO A 101 17.20 -8.79 -20.15
CA PRO A 101 18.66 -8.79 -20.29
C PRO A 101 19.36 -8.08 -19.13
N GLY A 102 20.45 -8.66 -18.62
CA GLY A 102 21.34 -7.99 -17.65
C GLY A 102 20.83 -8.00 -16.20
N VAL A 103 19.95 -8.93 -15.84
CA VAL A 103 19.45 -9.11 -14.46
C VAL A 103 19.63 -10.57 -14.00
N GLU A 104 20.54 -11.33 -14.59
CA GLU A 104 20.66 -12.77 -14.35
C GLU A 104 20.95 -13.09 -12.88
N THR A 105 21.69 -12.23 -12.19
CA THR A 105 21.99 -12.37 -10.75
C THR A 105 20.83 -11.83 -9.90
N GLU A 106 20.43 -10.58 -10.10
CA GLU A 106 19.41 -9.91 -9.29
C GLU A 106 18.03 -10.57 -9.45
N GLY A 107 17.67 -10.92 -10.68
CA GLY A 107 16.44 -11.65 -10.99
C GLY A 107 16.42 -13.03 -10.35
N ARG A 108 17.56 -13.71 -10.30
CA ARG A 108 17.68 -14.99 -9.59
C ARG A 108 17.52 -14.83 -8.09
N ASP A 109 18.14 -13.82 -7.49
CA ASP A 109 18.03 -13.54 -6.05
C ASP A 109 16.58 -13.21 -5.65
N ILE A 110 15.88 -12.41 -6.46
CA ILE A 110 14.45 -12.09 -6.25
C ILE A 110 13.60 -13.35 -6.38
N PHE A 111 13.82 -14.16 -7.43
CA PHE A 111 13.09 -15.41 -7.62
C PHE A 111 13.30 -16.37 -6.44
N ASP A 112 14.55 -16.57 -6.01
CA ASP A 112 14.86 -17.48 -4.91
C ASP A 112 14.27 -16.96 -3.59
N SER A 113 14.29 -15.65 -3.32
CA SER A 113 13.60 -15.04 -2.18
C SER A 113 12.09 -15.36 -2.16
N LEU A 114 11.42 -15.19 -3.30
CA LEU A 114 9.97 -15.35 -3.41
C LEU A 114 9.51 -16.82 -3.48
N VAL A 115 10.30 -17.72 -4.07
CA VAL A 115 9.86 -19.10 -4.38
C VAL A 115 10.62 -20.15 -3.59
N MET A 116 11.91 -19.93 -3.31
CA MET A 116 12.76 -20.90 -2.62
C MET A 116 12.85 -20.63 -1.12
N TYR A 117 12.82 -19.36 -0.70
CA TYR A 117 12.95 -18.93 0.70
C TYR A 117 11.64 -18.49 1.34
N ASN A 118 10.54 -18.89 0.70
CA ASN A 118 9.19 -18.80 1.21
C ASN A 118 8.59 -17.40 1.38
N ASP A 119 9.04 -16.40 0.61
CA ASP A 119 8.40 -15.08 0.50
C ASP A 119 7.99 -14.50 1.86
N GLU A 120 8.98 -13.98 2.59
CA GLU A 120 8.84 -13.47 3.96
C GLU A 120 7.69 -12.45 4.14
N TYR A 121 7.37 -11.71 3.08
CA TYR A 121 6.43 -10.60 3.09
C TYR A 121 5.10 -10.91 2.38
N PHE A 122 4.80 -12.18 2.10
CA PHE A 122 3.53 -12.62 1.50
C PHE A 122 3.18 -11.93 0.18
N LEU A 123 4.18 -11.49 -0.59
CA LEU A 123 4.00 -10.79 -1.85
C LEU A 123 3.22 -11.65 -2.86
N LEU A 124 3.50 -12.96 -2.92
CA LEU A 124 2.79 -13.86 -3.82
C LEU A 124 1.33 -14.09 -3.38
N LYS A 125 1.05 -13.96 -2.08
CA LYS A 125 -0.29 -14.10 -1.52
C LYS A 125 -1.18 -12.89 -1.83
N ASP A 126 -0.61 -11.69 -1.74
CA ASP A 126 -1.32 -10.43 -2.00
C ASP A 126 -1.42 -10.09 -3.49
N PHE A 127 -0.63 -10.76 -4.34
CA PHE A 127 -0.53 -10.48 -5.77
C PHE A 127 -1.87 -10.39 -6.51
N ASP A 128 -2.74 -11.38 -6.36
CA ASP A 128 -4.03 -11.40 -7.06
C ASP A 128 -4.99 -10.31 -6.53
N GLY A 129 -4.93 -10.02 -5.23
CA GLY A 129 -5.69 -8.92 -4.62
C GLY A 129 -5.23 -7.55 -5.11
N TYR A 130 -3.92 -7.35 -5.21
CA TYR A 130 -3.33 -6.13 -5.77
C TYR A 130 -3.75 -5.92 -7.23
N LEU A 131 -3.71 -6.97 -8.06
CA LEU A 131 -4.16 -6.89 -9.45
C LEU A 131 -5.64 -6.51 -9.57
N GLN A 132 -6.48 -7.02 -8.67
CA GLN A 132 -7.90 -6.67 -8.64
C GLN A 132 -8.10 -5.19 -8.27
N ALA A 133 -7.37 -4.68 -7.27
CA ALA A 133 -7.42 -3.27 -6.90
C ALA A 133 -6.91 -2.35 -8.02
N GLN A 134 -5.84 -2.73 -8.72
CA GLN A 134 -5.35 -2.03 -9.91
C GLN A 134 -6.42 -1.98 -11.02
N TYR A 135 -7.10 -3.09 -11.27
CA TYR A 135 -8.19 -3.12 -12.24
C TYR A 135 -9.37 -2.22 -11.84
N GLU A 136 -9.75 -2.20 -10.56
CA GLU A 136 -10.80 -1.31 -10.06
C GLU A 136 -10.41 0.17 -10.16
N ALA A 137 -9.13 0.48 -9.94
CA ALA A 137 -8.58 1.81 -10.15
C ALA A 137 -8.65 2.22 -11.62
N ASP A 138 -8.27 1.35 -12.56
CA ASP A 138 -8.39 1.61 -14.01
C ASP A 138 -9.83 1.91 -14.43
N VAL A 139 -10.80 1.13 -13.92
CA VAL A 139 -12.23 1.34 -14.19
C VAL A 139 -12.71 2.67 -13.60
N ALA A 140 -12.31 3.00 -12.38
CA ALA A 140 -12.69 4.26 -11.74
C ALA A 140 -12.05 5.46 -12.44
N PHE A 141 -10.78 5.36 -12.84
CA PHE A 141 -10.04 6.42 -13.53
C PHE A 141 -10.63 6.74 -14.91
N SER A 142 -11.21 5.74 -15.57
CA SER A 142 -11.92 5.91 -16.85
C SER A 142 -13.18 6.78 -16.71
N ASP A 143 -13.80 6.85 -15.52
CA ASP A 143 -14.90 7.74 -15.18
C ASP A 143 -14.35 8.98 -14.45
N ARG A 144 -14.09 10.05 -15.22
CA ARG A 144 -13.52 11.31 -14.69
C ARG A 144 -14.34 11.92 -13.55
N ASP A 145 -15.67 11.85 -13.63
CA ASP A 145 -16.52 12.46 -12.61
C ASP A 145 -16.46 11.67 -11.31
N ARG A 146 -16.43 10.34 -11.40
CA ARG A 146 -16.20 9.47 -10.24
C ARG A 146 -14.82 9.71 -9.65
N TRP A 147 -13.77 9.71 -10.47
CA TRP A 147 -12.39 9.90 -10.01
C TRP A 147 -12.19 11.24 -9.30
N ASN A 148 -12.67 12.33 -9.92
CA ASN A 148 -12.55 13.67 -9.34
C ASN A 148 -13.30 13.80 -8.01
N ARG A 149 -14.44 13.12 -7.84
CA ARG A 149 -15.14 13.05 -6.55
C ARG A 149 -14.29 12.33 -5.50
N MET A 150 -13.71 11.18 -5.84
CA MET A 150 -12.83 10.44 -4.93
C MET A 150 -11.62 11.28 -4.51
N ALA A 151 -10.95 11.93 -5.47
CA ALA A 151 -9.83 12.82 -5.21
C ALA A 151 -10.22 14.00 -4.30
N LEU A 152 -11.36 14.65 -4.58
CA LEU A 152 -11.87 15.75 -3.75
C LEU A 152 -12.20 15.29 -2.32
N MET A 153 -12.77 14.10 -2.16
CA MET A 153 -13.03 13.53 -0.84
C MET A 153 -11.74 13.26 -0.07
N ASN A 154 -10.69 12.76 -0.74
CA ASN A 154 -9.37 12.61 -0.12
C ASN A 154 -8.81 13.95 0.36
N ILE A 155 -8.89 15.01 -0.45
CA ILE A 155 -8.44 16.35 -0.04
C ILE A 155 -9.26 16.89 1.12
N ALA A 156 -10.59 16.82 1.03
CA ALA A 156 -11.50 17.37 2.05
C ALA A 156 -11.35 16.69 3.41
N SER A 157 -11.02 15.39 3.40
CA SER A 157 -10.84 14.57 4.60
C SER A 157 -9.41 14.59 5.16
N SER A 158 -8.46 15.33 4.57
CA SER A 158 -7.05 15.25 5.00
C SER A 158 -6.70 16.10 6.23
N GLY A 159 -7.61 16.96 6.67
CA GLY A 159 -7.41 17.91 7.78
C GLY A 159 -6.86 17.30 9.08
N PRO A 160 -7.36 16.14 9.57
CA PRO A 160 -6.85 15.50 10.78
C PRO A 160 -5.36 15.10 10.73
N PHE A 161 -4.79 14.96 9.52
CA PHE A 161 -3.40 14.59 9.31
C PHE A 161 -2.45 15.80 9.30
N SER A 162 -2.94 17.01 9.57
CA SER A 162 -2.08 18.18 9.76
C SER A 162 -1.17 18.02 10.97
N SER A 163 0.11 18.38 10.82
CA SER A 163 1.06 18.38 11.92
C SER A 163 0.64 19.29 13.07
N ASP A 164 -0.14 20.34 12.80
CA ASP A 164 -0.63 21.25 13.83
C ASP A 164 -1.53 20.51 14.84
N TYR A 165 -2.40 19.59 14.37
CA TYR A 165 -3.19 18.74 15.27
C TYR A 165 -2.30 17.85 16.13
N THR A 166 -1.28 17.24 15.54
CA THR A 166 -0.32 16.41 16.28
C THR A 166 0.40 17.23 17.35
N ILE A 167 0.91 18.42 17.02
CA ILE A 167 1.61 19.29 17.98
C ILE A 167 0.68 19.74 19.11
N LEU A 168 -0.58 20.10 18.80
CA LEU A 168 -1.56 20.46 19.82
C LEU A 168 -1.84 19.31 20.79
N ARG A 169 -1.98 18.08 20.28
CA ARG A 169 -2.17 16.89 21.13
C ARG A 169 -0.95 16.59 22.00
N TYR A 170 0.26 16.68 21.44
CA TYR A 170 1.49 16.53 22.24
C TYR A 170 1.60 17.61 23.33
N ALA A 171 1.26 18.86 23.01
CA ALA A 171 1.29 19.97 23.96
C ALA A 171 0.30 19.75 25.13
N ASP A 172 -0.91 19.28 24.85
CA ASP A 172 -1.95 19.06 25.86
C ASP A 172 -1.78 17.73 26.61
N GLU A 173 -1.53 16.62 25.92
CA GLU A 173 -1.54 15.28 26.50
C GLU A 173 -0.21 14.91 27.17
N ILE A 174 0.93 15.38 26.66
CA ILE A 174 2.26 14.95 27.10
C ILE A 174 3.06 16.09 27.72
N TRP A 175 3.33 17.16 26.98
CA TRP A 175 4.23 18.23 27.44
C TRP A 175 3.60 19.14 28.49
N LYS A 176 2.25 19.20 28.54
CA LYS A 176 1.48 20.05 29.46
C LYS A 176 1.84 21.53 29.35
N ILE A 177 2.02 22.02 28.12
CA ILE A 177 2.35 23.41 27.81
C ILE A 177 1.18 24.15 27.18
N LYS A 178 1.15 25.48 27.34
CA LYS A 178 0.19 26.37 26.69
C LYS A 178 0.92 27.35 25.76
N PRO A 179 0.33 27.71 24.61
CA PRO A 179 0.89 28.73 23.75
C PRO A 179 0.99 30.05 24.52
N ARG A 180 2.13 30.71 24.37
CA ARG A 180 2.37 32.03 24.96
C ARG A 180 2.01 33.06 23.89
N SER A 181 0.75 33.52 23.92
CA SER A 181 0.25 34.62 23.09
C SER A 181 0.74 35.97 23.60
#